data_AF-A0A2V5W6T3-F1
#
_entry.id   AF-A0A2V5W6T3-F1
#
_cell.length_a   1.000
_cell.length_b   1.000
_cell.length_c   1.000
_cell.angle_alpha   90.00
_cell.angle_beta   90.00
_cell.angle_gamma   90.00
#
_symmetry.space_group_name_H-M   'P 1'
#
loop_
_entity.id
_entity.type
_entity.pdbx_description
1 polymer ?
#
loop_
_entity_poly.entity_id
_entity_poly.type
_entity_poly.pdbx_seq_one_letter_code
_entity_poly.pdbx_strand_id
1 'polypeptide(L)'
;CRYEVRRDRAIEGLLTNWKEQGIDLITIVQWKEKNAPIVDESLNTALDELGIKWSSVILRGQSSQSFVRSLGKLKTAGLIFSSAQLASKLCFRVPNNVIQLLANQRVAFINGPVSLPFANVPDVRVDLVVVDWQWVAEQIVNDLITQDAFHRPGPTIFEAEAKLRVPLNEFAQAI
;
A
#
# COMPACT_ATOMS: atom_id res chain seq x y z
N CYS A 1 5.64 4.17 22.36
CA CYS A 1 4.38 3.40 22.15
C CYS A 1 4.57 1.99 22.66
N ARG A 2 3.52 1.37 23.24
CA ARG A 2 3.56 -0.03 23.72
C ARG A 2 3.44 -1.05 22.58
N TYR A 3 2.75 -0.68 21.53
CA TYR A 3 2.49 -1.51 20.37
C TYR A 3 3.04 -0.77 19.14
N GLU A 4 3.73 -1.50 18.27
CA GLU A 4 4.36 -0.95 17.08
C GLU A 4 4.07 -1.85 15.88
N VAL A 5 3.74 -1.25 14.74
CA VAL A 5 3.53 -1.97 13.49
C VAL A 5 4.72 -1.72 12.57
N ARG A 6 5.38 -2.77 12.12
CA ARG A 6 6.53 -2.70 11.20
C ARG A 6 6.15 -3.24 9.84
N ARG A 7 6.53 -2.50 8.78
CA ARG A 7 6.19 -2.81 7.38
C ARG A 7 7.40 -3.05 6.50
N ASP A 8 8.59 -2.67 6.97
CA ASP A 8 9.80 -2.60 6.15
C ASP A 8 10.12 -3.96 5.51
N ARG A 9 10.08 -5.05 6.30
CA ARG A 9 10.29 -6.42 5.81
C ARG A 9 9.28 -6.85 4.74
N ALA A 10 8.01 -6.46 4.89
CA ALA A 10 6.99 -6.79 3.91
C ALA A 10 7.19 -5.99 2.61
N ILE A 11 7.56 -4.71 2.72
CA ILE A 11 7.89 -3.87 1.57
C ILE A 11 9.12 -4.44 0.84
N GLU A 12 10.19 -4.76 1.56
CA GLU A 12 11.40 -5.39 1.02
C GLU A 12 11.10 -6.72 0.32
N GLY A 13 10.29 -7.59 0.94
CA GLY A 13 9.89 -8.86 0.35
C GLY A 13 9.07 -8.68 -0.94
N LEU A 14 8.15 -7.71 -0.96
CA LEU A 14 7.39 -7.35 -2.16
C LEU A 14 8.31 -6.84 -3.27
N LEU A 15 9.22 -5.92 -2.97
CA LEU A 15 10.13 -5.34 -3.95
C LEU A 15 11.15 -6.36 -4.48
N THR A 16 11.63 -7.25 -3.62
CA THR A 16 12.50 -8.37 -4.01
C THR A 16 11.79 -9.27 -5.01
N ASN A 17 10.54 -9.64 -4.74
CA ASN A 17 9.73 -10.43 -5.67
C ASN A 17 9.50 -9.69 -7.00
N TRP A 18 9.28 -8.38 -6.97
CA TRP A 18 9.14 -7.57 -8.17
C TRP A 18 10.43 -7.60 -9.00
N LYS A 19 11.59 -7.45 -8.35
CA LYS A 19 12.90 -7.49 -8.98
C LYS A 19 13.17 -8.85 -9.64
N GLU A 20 12.87 -9.94 -8.95
CA GLU A 20 12.99 -11.31 -9.47
C GLU A 20 12.12 -11.55 -10.72
N GLN A 21 11.00 -10.85 -10.81
CA GLN A 21 10.10 -10.89 -11.97
C GLN A 21 10.47 -9.88 -13.06
N GLY A 22 11.63 -9.25 -12.96
CA GLY A 22 12.16 -8.32 -13.97
C GLY A 22 11.57 -6.92 -13.92
N ILE A 23 10.88 -6.54 -12.84
CA ILE A 23 10.44 -5.16 -12.64
C ILE A 23 11.64 -4.31 -12.22
N ASP A 24 12.08 -3.45 -13.12
CA ASP A 24 13.26 -2.61 -12.95
C ASP A 24 12.95 -1.11 -12.87
N LEU A 25 11.71 -0.72 -13.19
CA LEU A 25 11.22 0.65 -13.16
C LEU A 25 9.85 0.72 -12.47
N ILE A 26 9.77 1.51 -11.41
CA ILE A 26 8.57 1.74 -10.61
C ILE A 26 8.18 3.22 -10.64
N THR A 27 6.88 3.49 -10.58
CA THR A 27 6.39 4.83 -10.29
C THR A 27 5.61 4.86 -8.99
N ILE A 28 6.02 5.75 -8.09
CA ILE A 28 5.36 6.00 -6.81
C ILE A 28 4.29 7.08 -7.01
N VAL A 29 3.05 6.73 -6.71
CA VAL A 29 1.88 7.61 -6.82
C VAL A 29 1.63 8.25 -5.46
N GLN A 30 1.84 9.56 -5.38
CA GLN A 30 1.81 10.32 -4.13
C GLN A 30 0.76 11.43 -4.17
N TRP A 31 0.31 11.83 -2.98
CA TRP A 31 -0.47 13.05 -2.78
C TRP A 31 0.42 14.11 -2.14
N LYS A 32 0.29 15.37 -2.55
CA LYS A 32 1.03 16.47 -1.90
C LYS A 32 0.37 16.78 -0.56
N GLU A 33 0.68 16.02 0.47
CA GLU A 33 0.36 16.38 1.85
C GLU A 33 1.56 17.09 2.49
N LYS A 34 1.29 18.11 3.31
CA LYS A 34 2.33 18.86 4.01
C LYS A 34 3.08 18.02 5.05
N ASN A 35 2.56 16.84 5.41
CA ASN A 35 3.02 15.98 6.50
C ASN A 35 2.95 14.48 6.13
N ALA A 36 3.43 14.07 4.95
CA ALA A 36 3.48 12.64 4.62
C ALA A 36 4.41 11.91 5.61
N PRO A 37 3.96 10.84 6.28
CA PRO A 37 4.75 10.15 7.30
C PRO A 37 5.88 9.34 6.69
N ILE A 38 6.95 9.19 7.48
CA ILE A 38 8.22 8.43 7.41
C ILE A 38 8.30 7.19 6.46
N VAL A 39 7.19 6.62 6.01
CA VAL A 39 7.12 5.49 5.06
C VAL A 39 7.76 5.81 3.70
N ASP A 40 7.90 7.09 3.33
CA ASP A 40 8.60 7.45 2.09
C ASP A 40 10.13 7.20 2.18
N GLU A 41 10.77 7.30 3.36
CA GLU A 41 12.23 7.09 3.46
C GLU A 41 12.61 5.61 3.38
N SER A 42 11.89 4.73 4.08
CA SER A 42 12.20 3.29 4.06
C SER A 42 11.89 2.66 2.69
N LEU A 43 10.81 3.08 2.02
CA LEU A 43 10.52 2.64 0.65
C LEU A 43 11.62 3.06 -0.33
N ASN A 44 12.02 4.34 -0.31
CA ASN A 44 13.05 4.84 -1.23
C ASN A 44 14.39 4.13 -0.99
N THR A 45 14.75 3.93 0.28
CA THR A 45 15.97 3.20 0.67
C THR A 45 15.94 1.77 0.12
N ALA A 46 14.84 1.03 0.32
CA ALA A 46 14.71 -0.33 -0.19
C ALA A 46 14.76 -0.40 -1.73
N LEU A 47 14.17 0.58 -2.42
CA LEU A 47 14.26 0.67 -3.89
C LEU A 47 15.70 0.91 -4.36
N ASP A 48 16.43 1.79 -3.70
CA ASP A 48 17.81 2.12 -4.01
C ASP A 48 18.75 0.93 -3.74
N GLU A 49 18.58 0.24 -2.59
CA GLU A 49 19.34 -0.96 -2.23
C GLU A 49 19.12 -2.13 -3.21
N LEU A 50 17.89 -2.31 -3.70
CA LEU A 50 17.55 -3.31 -4.72
C LEU A 50 17.91 -2.87 -6.15
N GLY A 51 18.44 -1.66 -6.32
CA GLY A 51 18.78 -1.08 -7.62
C GLY A 51 17.57 -1.03 -8.57
N ILE A 52 16.38 -0.73 -8.04
CA ILE A 52 15.17 -0.53 -8.82
C ILE A 52 15.06 0.95 -9.16
N LYS A 53 14.98 1.29 -10.44
CA LYS A 53 14.79 2.67 -10.87
C LYS A 53 13.39 3.11 -10.45
N TRP A 54 13.28 4.31 -9.90
CA TRP A 54 11.98 4.82 -9.49
C TRP A 54 11.81 6.29 -9.82
N SER A 55 10.54 6.68 -9.97
CA SER A 55 10.12 8.06 -10.14
C SER A 55 8.85 8.30 -9.33
N SER A 56 8.55 9.55 -8.99
CA SER A 56 7.32 9.90 -8.28
C SER A 56 6.40 10.76 -9.14
N VAL A 57 5.10 10.51 -9.03
CA VAL A 57 4.06 11.30 -9.67
C VAL A 57 3.09 11.78 -8.61
N ILE A 58 2.90 13.09 -8.56
CA ILE A 58 2.17 13.75 -7.48
C ILE A 58 0.86 14.29 -8.02
N LEU A 59 -0.26 13.92 -7.39
CA LEU A 59 -1.56 14.52 -7.69
C LEU A 59 -1.59 15.99 -7.22
N ARG A 60 -1.53 16.94 -8.16
CA ARG A 60 -1.54 18.39 -7.87
C ARG A 60 -2.56 19.11 -8.74
N GLY A 61 -3.67 19.59 -8.16
CA GLY A 61 -4.62 20.54 -8.78
C GLY A 61 -5.39 20.07 -10.02
N GLN A 62 -4.92 19.05 -10.73
CA GLN A 62 -5.57 18.42 -11.88
C GLN A 62 -6.77 17.56 -11.49
N SER A 63 -7.66 17.29 -12.45
CA SER A 63 -8.79 16.41 -12.21
C SER A 63 -8.33 14.98 -11.93
N SER A 64 -9.05 14.25 -11.08
CA SER A 64 -8.74 12.85 -10.77
C SER A 64 -8.75 11.99 -12.04
N GLN A 65 -9.60 12.33 -13.02
CA GLN A 65 -9.67 11.61 -14.28
C GLN A 65 -8.43 11.81 -15.16
N SER A 66 -7.97 13.06 -15.33
CA SER A 66 -6.77 13.32 -16.14
C SER A 66 -5.54 12.71 -15.50
N PHE A 67 -5.48 12.70 -14.16
CA PHE A 67 -4.41 12.06 -13.40
C PHE A 67 -4.36 10.54 -13.60
N VAL A 68 -5.46 9.83 -13.37
CA VAL A 68 -5.46 8.36 -13.53
C VAL A 68 -5.15 7.97 -14.97
N ARG A 69 -5.63 8.75 -15.95
CA ARG A 69 -5.28 8.54 -17.36
C ARG A 69 -3.81 8.79 -17.65
N SER A 70 -3.14 9.72 -16.97
CA SER A 70 -1.70 9.93 -17.16
C SER A 70 -0.89 8.79 -16.57
N LEU A 71 -1.31 8.23 -15.42
CA LEU A 71 -0.69 7.04 -14.82
C LEU A 71 -0.71 5.84 -15.78
N GLY A 72 -1.84 5.57 -16.43
CA GLY A 72 -1.96 4.48 -17.39
C GLY A 72 -1.14 4.64 -18.67
N LYS A 73 -0.56 5.83 -18.92
CA LYS A 73 0.33 6.11 -20.06
C LYS A 73 1.80 6.05 -19.69
N LEU A 74 2.12 5.91 -18.41
CA LEU A 74 3.51 5.84 -17.96
C LEU A 74 4.16 4.55 -18.45
N LYS A 75 5.39 4.68 -18.97
CA LYS A 75 6.26 3.53 -19.23
C LYS A 75 6.88 3.12 -17.90
N THR A 76 6.10 2.47 -17.05
CA THR A 76 6.55 1.90 -15.78
C THR A 76 6.17 0.42 -15.72
N ALA A 77 6.99 -0.40 -15.09
CA ALA A 77 6.72 -1.83 -14.91
C ALA A 77 5.87 -2.09 -13.66
N GLY A 78 5.77 -1.13 -12.74
CA GLY A 78 4.89 -1.20 -11.58
C GLY A 78 4.51 0.16 -11.01
N LEU A 79 3.37 0.21 -10.34
CA LEU A 79 2.89 1.38 -9.60
C LEU A 79 2.78 1.07 -8.11
N ILE A 80 3.27 1.98 -7.28
CA ILE A 80 3.09 1.91 -5.83
C ILE A 80 2.26 3.10 -5.39
N PHE A 81 1.10 2.85 -4.76
CA PHE A 81 0.37 3.90 -4.08
C PHE A 81 0.94 4.07 -2.67
N SER A 82 1.53 5.24 -2.42
CA SER A 82 2.10 5.55 -1.09
C SER A 82 1.04 5.85 -0.03
N SER A 83 -0.24 5.92 -0.40
CA SER A 83 -1.33 6.19 0.54
C SER A 83 -2.60 5.45 0.13
N ALA A 84 -3.18 4.70 1.08
CA ALA A 84 -4.49 4.08 0.90
C ALA A 84 -5.57 5.14 0.70
N GLN A 85 -5.49 6.29 1.39
CA GLN A 85 -6.45 7.40 1.24
C GLN A 85 -6.44 7.98 -0.18
N LEU A 86 -5.25 8.14 -0.78
CA LEU A 86 -5.14 8.57 -2.18
C LEU A 86 -5.81 7.58 -3.11
N ALA A 87 -5.50 6.29 -2.96
CA ALA A 87 -6.09 5.23 -3.74
C ALA A 87 -7.63 5.24 -3.62
N SER A 88 -8.15 5.25 -2.39
CA SER A 88 -9.60 5.25 -2.12
C SER A 88 -10.29 6.47 -2.72
N LYS A 89 -9.67 7.66 -2.63
CA LYS A 89 -10.20 8.89 -3.22
C LYS A 89 -10.30 8.82 -4.74
N LEU A 90 -9.30 8.24 -5.40
CA LEU A 90 -9.32 8.05 -6.85
C LEU A 90 -10.37 7.01 -7.24
N CYS A 91 -10.48 5.92 -6.49
CA CYS A 91 -11.50 4.90 -6.73
C CYS A 91 -12.91 5.47 -6.59
N PHE A 92 -13.16 6.30 -5.58
CA PHE A 92 -14.45 6.96 -5.40
C PHE A 92 -14.78 7.93 -6.52
N ARG A 93 -13.81 8.74 -6.98
CA ARG A 93 -14.06 9.78 -7.97
C ARG A 93 -14.12 9.27 -9.41
N VAL A 94 -13.28 8.30 -9.75
CA VAL A 94 -13.12 7.80 -11.13
C VAL A 94 -12.95 6.28 -11.15
N PRO A 95 -13.93 5.52 -10.61
CA PRO A 95 -13.81 4.08 -10.39
C PRO A 95 -13.42 3.33 -11.66
N ASN A 96 -14.12 3.58 -12.78
CA ASN A 96 -13.86 2.90 -14.05
C ASN A 96 -12.44 3.12 -14.57
N ASN A 97 -11.87 4.32 -14.38
CA ASN A 97 -10.50 4.59 -14.81
C ASN A 97 -9.47 3.92 -13.90
N VAL A 98 -9.75 3.82 -12.60
CA VAL A 98 -8.87 3.08 -11.68
C VAL A 98 -8.95 1.59 -11.95
N ILE A 99 -10.13 1.02 -12.17
CA ILE A 99 -10.29 -0.39 -12.54
C ILE A 99 -9.45 -0.73 -13.79
N GLN A 100 -9.53 0.12 -14.82
CA GLN A 100 -8.70 -0.03 -16.02
C GLN A 100 -7.19 0.07 -15.72
N LEU A 101 -6.79 0.96 -14.81
CA LEU A 101 -5.40 1.08 -14.38
C LEU A 101 -4.92 -0.21 -13.70
N LEU A 102 -5.69 -0.72 -12.73
CA LEU A 102 -5.38 -1.94 -11.98
C LEU A 102 -5.36 -3.19 -12.87
N ALA A 103 -6.19 -3.24 -13.92
CA ALA A 103 -6.21 -4.35 -14.86
C ALA A 103 -4.99 -4.36 -15.80
N ASN A 104 -4.48 -3.17 -16.16
CA ASN A 104 -3.43 -3.03 -17.17
C ASN A 104 -2.02 -2.92 -16.60
N GLN A 105 -1.89 -2.55 -15.32
CA GLN A 105 -0.60 -2.35 -14.66
C GLN A 105 -0.54 -3.14 -13.37
N ARG A 106 0.67 -3.59 -13.00
CA ARG A 106 0.91 -4.17 -11.68
C ARG A 106 0.92 -3.05 -10.65
N VAL A 107 0.07 -3.17 -9.65
CA VAL A 107 -0.16 -2.12 -8.65
C VAL A 107 0.03 -2.70 -7.25
N ALA A 108 0.79 -1.98 -6.42
CA ALA A 108 0.96 -2.28 -5.00
C ALA A 108 0.33 -1.20 -4.10
N PHE A 109 -0.33 -1.65 -3.03
CA PHE A 109 -0.78 -0.80 -1.92
C PHE A 109 0.01 -1.17 -0.65
N ILE A 110 0.99 -0.33 -0.31
CA ILE A 110 1.93 -0.62 0.80
C ILE A 110 1.41 -0.18 2.18
N ASN A 111 0.30 0.56 2.21
CA ASN A 111 -0.30 1.09 3.43
C ASN A 111 -1.66 0.47 3.74
N GLY A 112 -1.81 -0.82 3.41
CA GLY A 112 -3.04 -1.58 3.60
C GLY A 112 -3.96 -1.56 2.39
N PRO A 113 -5.10 -2.28 2.49
CA PRO A 113 -6.07 -2.38 1.42
C PRO A 113 -6.74 -1.03 1.12
N VAL A 114 -7.18 -0.87 -0.13
CA VAL A 114 -7.94 0.30 -0.58
C VAL A 114 -9.43 0.11 -0.30
N SER A 115 -10.11 1.20 0.07
CA SER A 115 -11.57 1.23 0.21
C SER A 115 -12.21 1.59 -1.13
N LEU A 116 -13.22 0.83 -1.53
CA LEU A 116 -13.94 1.00 -2.80
C LEU A 116 -15.43 1.29 -2.54
N PRO A 117 -15.76 2.44 -1.94
CA PRO A 117 -17.15 2.75 -1.62
C PRO A 117 -17.98 2.92 -2.90
N PHE A 118 -19.15 2.29 -2.94
CA PHE A 118 -20.15 2.39 -4.03
C PHE A 118 -19.71 1.88 -5.41
N ALA A 119 -18.58 1.17 -5.52
CA ALA A 119 -18.14 0.53 -6.76
C ALA A 119 -18.19 -0.99 -6.62
N ASN A 120 -18.56 -1.70 -7.70
CA ASN A 120 -18.28 -3.14 -7.77
C ASN A 120 -16.78 -3.34 -7.65
N VAL A 121 -16.34 -4.09 -6.64
CA VAL A 121 -14.92 -4.37 -6.49
C VAL A 121 -14.47 -5.20 -7.69
N PRO A 122 -13.54 -4.69 -8.52
CA PRO A 122 -13.11 -5.40 -9.72
C PRO A 122 -12.38 -6.69 -9.34
N ASP A 123 -12.57 -7.74 -10.15
CA ASP A 123 -11.74 -8.95 -10.10
C ASP A 123 -10.39 -8.67 -10.76
N VAL A 124 -9.54 -7.92 -10.06
CA VAL A 124 -8.17 -7.57 -10.47
C VAL A 124 -7.20 -7.99 -9.41
N ARG A 125 -5.98 -8.35 -9.83
CA ARG A 125 -4.92 -8.79 -8.92
C ARG A 125 -3.98 -7.65 -8.58
N VAL A 126 -3.77 -7.43 -7.29
CA VAL A 126 -2.90 -6.38 -6.75
C VAL A 126 -1.92 -6.97 -5.76
N ASP A 127 -0.85 -6.24 -5.47
CA ASP A 127 0.05 -6.56 -4.36
C ASP A 127 -0.31 -5.69 -3.16
N LEU A 128 -0.29 -6.25 -1.96
CA LEU A 128 -0.70 -5.56 -0.73
C LEU A 128 0.35 -5.78 0.35
N VAL A 129 0.58 -4.76 1.17
CA VAL A 129 1.19 -4.92 2.49
C VAL A 129 0.08 -4.76 3.51
N VAL A 130 -0.24 -5.85 4.22
CA VAL A 130 -1.37 -5.91 5.15
C VAL A 130 -0.90 -6.18 6.56
N VAL A 131 -1.68 -5.72 7.53
CA VAL A 131 -1.50 -6.00 8.94
C VAL A 131 -2.74 -6.72 9.41
N ASP A 132 -2.58 -7.82 10.14
CA ASP A 132 -3.70 -8.51 10.76
C ASP A 132 -4.22 -7.70 11.96
N TRP A 133 -5.13 -6.77 11.67
CA TRP A 133 -5.72 -5.92 12.70
C TRP A 133 -6.60 -6.68 13.69
N GLN A 134 -7.15 -7.82 13.28
CA GLN A 134 -7.93 -8.66 14.19
C GLN A 134 -6.99 -9.25 15.23
N TRP A 135 -5.89 -9.87 14.81
CA TRP A 135 -4.88 -10.39 15.72
C TRP A 135 -4.28 -9.28 16.60
N VAL A 136 -4.00 -8.10 16.05
CA VAL A 136 -3.53 -6.94 16.82
C VAL A 136 -4.52 -6.59 17.94
N ALA A 137 -5.82 -6.48 17.61
CA ALA A 137 -6.85 -6.15 18.59
C ALA A 137 -6.97 -7.22 19.68
N GLU A 138 -6.98 -8.50 19.29
CA GLU A 138 -7.04 -9.64 20.21
C GLU A 138 -5.85 -9.64 21.17
N GLN A 139 -4.63 -9.40 20.66
CA GLN A 139 -3.43 -9.31 21.50
C GLN A 139 -3.50 -8.13 22.48
N ILE A 140 -3.92 -6.95 22.02
CA ILE A 140 -4.05 -5.78 22.90
C ILE A 140 -5.05 -6.05 24.03
N VAL A 141 -6.20 -6.63 23.72
CA VAL A 141 -7.22 -6.99 24.73
C VAL A 141 -6.66 -8.03 25.71
N ASN A 142 -5.99 -9.06 25.20
CA ASN A 142 -5.40 -10.10 26.04
C ASN A 142 -4.31 -9.54 26.98
N ASP A 143 -3.43 -8.66 26.47
CA ASP A 143 -2.38 -8.00 27.25
C ASP A 143 -2.95 -7.08 28.35
N LEU A 144 -4.13 -6.49 28.13
CA LEU A 144 -4.84 -5.69 29.13
C LEU A 144 -5.46 -6.57 30.23
N ILE A 145 -6.08 -7.69 29.86
CA ILE A 145 -6.70 -8.64 30.80
C ILE A 145 -5.63 -9.28 31.69
N THR A 146 -4.52 -9.70 31.10
CA THR A 146 -3.40 -10.36 31.80
C THR A 146 -2.50 -9.38 32.55
N GLN A 147 -2.70 -8.06 32.36
CA GLN A 147 -1.84 -6.99 32.83
C GLN A 147 -0.40 -7.03 32.25
N ASP A 148 -0.11 -7.91 31.28
CA ASP A 148 1.20 -8.02 30.63
C ASP A 148 1.61 -6.72 29.93
N ALA A 149 0.63 -5.93 29.48
CA ALA A 149 0.82 -4.59 28.91
C ALA A 149 1.68 -3.68 29.80
N PHE A 150 1.62 -3.86 31.12
CA PHE A 150 2.28 -3.01 32.12
C PHE A 150 3.63 -3.56 32.62
N HIS A 151 3.92 -4.85 32.37
CA HIS A 151 5.04 -5.54 33.00
C HIS A 151 6.20 -5.87 32.05
N ARG A 152 5.95 -6.02 30.74
CA ARG A 152 7.05 -6.36 29.80
C ARG A 152 7.87 -5.13 29.41
N PRO A 153 9.20 -5.20 29.36
CA PRO A 153 10.03 -4.13 28.81
C PRO A 153 9.94 -4.09 27.27
N GLY A 154 9.77 -2.89 26.72
CA GLY A 154 9.79 -2.65 25.26
C GLY A 154 8.42 -2.75 24.55
N PRO A 155 8.38 -2.43 23.25
CA PRO A 155 7.17 -2.52 22.44
C PRO A 155 6.91 -3.95 21.95
N THR A 156 5.64 -4.35 21.91
CA THR A 156 5.21 -5.53 21.14
C THR A 156 5.14 -5.13 19.67
N ILE A 157 5.84 -5.88 18.82
CA ILE A 157 5.95 -5.60 17.39
C ILE A 157 4.96 -6.48 16.61
N PHE A 158 4.16 -5.86 15.76
CA PHE A 158 3.28 -6.49 14.80
C PHE A 158 3.88 -6.34 13.40
N GLU A 159 4.34 -7.44 12.83
CA GLU A 159 4.91 -7.46 11.48
C GLU A 159 3.78 -7.47 10.45
N ALA A 160 3.89 -6.60 9.44
CA ALA A 160 3.03 -6.67 8.27
C ALA A 160 3.45 -7.83 7.36
N GLU A 161 2.52 -8.27 6.52
CA GLU A 161 2.72 -9.33 5.54
C GLU A 161 2.56 -8.79 4.12
N ALA A 162 3.45 -9.22 3.22
CA ALA A 162 3.32 -8.97 1.79
C ALA A 162 2.43 -10.04 1.15
N LYS A 163 1.28 -9.62 0.60
CA LYS A 163 0.37 -10.47 -0.15
C LYS A 163 0.46 -10.12 -1.62
N LEU A 164 0.97 -11.05 -2.42
CA LEU A 164 1.29 -10.82 -3.83
C LEU A 164 0.19 -11.35 -4.74
N ARG A 165 -0.18 -10.54 -5.74
CA ARG A 165 -1.13 -10.88 -6.81
C ARG A 165 -2.45 -11.44 -6.29
N VAL A 166 -2.91 -10.90 -5.17
CA VAL A 166 -4.18 -11.27 -4.53
C VAL A 166 -5.34 -10.57 -5.21
N PRO A 167 -6.51 -11.22 -5.29
CA PRO A 167 -7.68 -10.59 -5.90
C PRO A 167 -8.17 -9.46 -4.98
N LEU A 168 -8.37 -8.27 -5.55
CA LEU A 168 -8.69 -7.07 -4.78
C LEU A 168 -10.04 -7.18 -4.05
N ASN A 169 -10.99 -7.95 -4.58
CA ASN A 169 -12.30 -8.21 -3.98
C ASN A 169 -12.26 -8.93 -2.63
N GLU A 170 -11.22 -9.70 -2.34
CA GLU A 170 -11.05 -10.38 -1.04
C GLU A 170 -10.55 -9.43 0.06
N PHE A 171 -9.92 -8.31 -0.32
CA PHE A 171 -9.23 -7.41 0.60
C PHE A 171 -9.79 -6.00 0.65
N ALA A 172 -10.47 -5.55 -0.41
CA ALA A 172 -11.08 -4.25 -0.44
C ALA A 172 -12.26 -4.21 0.52
N GLN A 173 -12.30 -3.19 1.35
CA GLN A 173 -13.47 -2.91 2.16
C GLN A 173 -14.49 -2.19 1.27
N ALA A 174 -15.58 -2.89 0.96
CA ALA A 174 -16.82 -2.25 0.52
C ALA A 174 -17.47 -1.63 1.76
N ILE A 175 -17.35 -0.31 1.91
CA ILE A 175 -17.99 0.47 2.97
C ILE A 175 -19.06 1.35 2.33
#